data_AF-A0A2T6DHS7-F1
#
_entry.id   AF-A0A2T6DHS7-F1
#
_cell.length_a   1.000
_cell.length_b   1.000
_cell.length_c   1.000
_cell.angle_alpha   90.00
_cell.angle_beta   90.00
_cell.angle_gamma   90.00
#
_symmetry.space_group_name_H-M   'P 1'
#
loop_
_entity.id
_entity.type
_entity.pdbx_description
1 polymer ?
#
loop_
_entity_poly.entity_id
_entity_poly.type
_entity_poly.pdbx_seq_one_letter_code
_entity_poly.pdbx_strand_id
1 'polypeptide(L)'
;MSTPEATPAPAPASGPAPGRATAAPWWNAFVPFLVGLVAVLVITFPFIWLRFELQPSGEVYARWDVKGGVDFWQNMGPVCLIGLGIGLLAHAYNAWGLQRYTDQVWLPVKPWTQSLYAPLVAYAVIVAYGFSGHMGFALAPSPTTLNLGIQVGIYMILAMGLNIVIGYTGLLVLGYAGFIAIGAYTFAILQKPDFIPGLPWWAGIPIVFIVGGAVGWLIGLPCIRLRGDYLAIVTLGFAEGVRELAINLEVTGQTSGILLRNASKIGLAPDKPTILAWVLLLVIICAAAIYRIYHSPLGRAWIAIREDEVAAGAMGIPVVRMKLLSFALSSAFAGVGGLLIAAYTGFVSPDVANFNNSVTVLAMVILGGLGSLPGVLLGAGILYLLPELLRGYVDFEYRLMIFGALMIIMMIYRPQGLLGTSRHAIELKGG
;
A
#
# COMPACT_ATOMS: atom_id res chain seq x y z
N MET A 1 -62.61 60.68 -2.13
CA MET A 1 -61.24 60.26 -1.76
C MET A 1 -61.35 58.79 -1.34
N SER A 2 -61.13 57.86 -2.25
CA SER A 2 -61.17 56.42 -1.99
C SER A 2 -60.22 55.75 -2.98
N THR A 3 -59.12 55.23 -2.47
CA THR A 3 -58.05 54.54 -3.21
C THR A 3 -58.56 53.23 -3.82
N PRO A 4 -58.11 52.82 -5.03
CA PRO A 4 -58.41 51.48 -5.55
C PRO A 4 -57.57 50.44 -4.79
N GLU A 5 -58.23 49.37 -4.36
CA GLU A 5 -57.67 48.21 -3.70
C GLU A 5 -56.79 47.42 -4.68
N ALA A 6 -55.53 47.15 -4.29
CA ALA A 6 -54.60 46.38 -5.11
C ALA A 6 -54.97 44.88 -5.08
N THR A 7 -55.24 44.31 -6.25
CA THR A 7 -55.40 42.86 -6.45
C THR A 7 -54.08 42.13 -6.15
N PRO A 8 -54.06 41.04 -5.37
CA PRO A 8 -52.85 40.31 -5.06
C PRO A 8 -52.35 39.54 -6.30
N ALA A 9 -51.04 39.53 -6.51
CA ALA A 9 -50.39 38.81 -7.60
C ALA A 9 -50.57 37.27 -7.46
N PRO A 10 -50.69 36.53 -8.56
CA PRO A 10 -50.82 35.07 -8.51
C PRO A 10 -49.53 34.43 -7.98
N ALA A 11 -49.68 33.47 -7.07
CA ALA A 11 -48.57 32.71 -6.49
C ALA A 11 -47.79 31.94 -7.58
N PRO A 12 -46.45 31.83 -7.47
CA PRO A 12 -45.66 31.08 -8.43
C PRO A 12 -46.04 29.60 -8.40
N ALA A 13 -46.25 29.02 -9.58
CA ALA A 13 -46.59 27.61 -9.74
C ALA A 13 -45.55 26.72 -9.05
N SER A 14 -45.99 25.92 -8.08
CA SER A 14 -45.17 24.88 -7.47
C SER A 14 -44.81 23.85 -8.56
N GLY A 15 -43.54 23.79 -8.94
CA GLY A 15 -43.03 22.74 -9.81
C GLY A 15 -43.32 21.33 -9.25
N PRO A 16 -43.33 20.29 -10.10
CA PRO A 16 -43.60 18.93 -9.65
C PRO A 16 -42.58 18.53 -8.57
N ALA A 17 -43.09 18.05 -7.44
CA ALA A 17 -42.26 17.54 -6.35
C ALA A 17 -41.28 16.49 -6.90
N PRO A 18 -39.99 16.53 -6.50
CA PRO A 18 -39.03 15.53 -6.94
C PRO A 18 -39.57 14.14 -6.55
N GLY A 19 -39.79 13.30 -7.56
CA GLY A 19 -40.24 11.93 -7.36
C GLY A 19 -39.34 11.27 -6.33
N ARG A 20 -39.93 10.68 -5.29
CA ARG A 20 -39.20 9.79 -4.38
C ARG A 20 -38.57 8.70 -5.26
N ALA A 21 -37.27 8.78 -5.50
CA ALA A 21 -36.50 7.63 -5.95
C ALA A 21 -36.80 6.54 -4.93
N THR A 22 -37.53 5.51 -5.35
CA THR A 22 -37.75 4.33 -4.54
C THR A 22 -36.37 3.76 -4.26
N ALA A 23 -35.92 3.85 -3.00
CA ALA A 23 -34.65 3.28 -2.59
C ALA A 23 -34.63 1.83 -3.07
N ALA A 24 -33.62 1.47 -3.87
CA ALA A 24 -33.48 0.11 -4.38
C ALA A 24 -33.61 -0.86 -3.19
N PRO A 25 -34.43 -1.92 -3.30
CA PRO A 25 -34.69 -2.78 -2.16
C PRO A 25 -33.38 -3.42 -1.67
N TRP A 26 -33.23 -3.49 -0.35
CA TRP A 26 -32.01 -3.85 0.39
C TRP A 26 -31.31 -5.13 -0.10
N TRP A 27 -32.06 -6.07 -0.67
CA TRP A 27 -31.53 -7.31 -1.20
C TRP A 27 -30.62 -7.13 -2.44
N ASN A 28 -30.73 -6.03 -3.19
CA ASN A 28 -29.92 -5.79 -4.40
C ASN A 28 -28.42 -5.63 -4.12
N ALA A 29 -28.05 -5.06 -2.97
CA ALA A 29 -26.65 -4.94 -2.55
C ALA A 29 -26.18 -6.11 -1.67
N PHE A 30 -27.12 -6.75 -0.98
CA PHE A 30 -26.85 -7.85 -0.04
C PHE A 30 -26.64 -9.19 -0.73
N VAL A 31 -27.39 -9.48 -1.80
CA VAL A 31 -27.30 -10.73 -2.56
C VAL A 31 -25.89 -10.91 -3.18
N PRO A 32 -25.27 -9.92 -3.84
CA PRO A 32 -23.90 -10.06 -4.35
C PRO A 32 -22.85 -10.35 -3.26
N PHE A 33 -23.01 -9.74 -2.07
CA PHE A 33 -22.12 -9.98 -0.94
C PHE A 33 -22.26 -11.41 -0.39
N LEU A 34 -23.49 -11.88 -0.17
CA LEU A 34 -23.75 -13.25 0.26
C LEU A 34 -23.26 -14.27 -0.79
N VAL A 35 -23.48 -13.99 -2.07
CA VAL A 35 -23.00 -14.84 -3.16
C VAL A 35 -21.46 -14.88 -3.18
N GLY A 36 -20.79 -13.73 -2.99
CA GLY A 36 -19.33 -13.66 -2.88
C GLY A 36 -18.79 -14.41 -1.66
N LEU A 37 -19.41 -14.24 -0.49
CA LEU A 37 -19.05 -14.96 0.73
C LEU A 37 -19.22 -16.47 0.55
N VAL A 38 -20.39 -16.91 0.06
CA VAL A 38 -20.67 -18.33 -0.18
C VAL A 38 -19.74 -18.90 -1.25
N ALA A 39 -19.43 -18.17 -2.32
CA ALA A 39 -18.47 -18.60 -3.33
C ALA A 39 -17.07 -18.79 -2.74
N VAL A 40 -16.58 -17.84 -1.94
CA VAL A 40 -15.28 -17.98 -1.25
C VAL A 40 -15.28 -19.19 -0.32
N LEU A 41 -16.34 -19.37 0.46
CA LEU A 41 -16.45 -20.51 1.37
C LEU A 41 -16.51 -21.84 0.62
N VAL A 42 -17.28 -21.95 -0.46
CA VAL A 42 -17.40 -23.18 -1.25
C VAL A 42 -16.09 -23.49 -1.98
N ILE A 43 -15.39 -22.49 -2.51
CA ILE A 43 -14.11 -22.66 -3.20
C ILE A 43 -13.01 -23.05 -2.22
N THR A 44 -12.97 -22.46 -1.02
CA THR A 44 -11.92 -22.74 -0.02
C THR A 44 -12.18 -24.00 0.81
N PHE A 45 -13.44 -24.46 0.91
CA PHE A 45 -13.84 -25.64 1.67
C PHE A 45 -13.02 -26.90 1.38
N PRO A 46 -12.83 -27.34 0.11
CA PRO A 46 -12.05 -28.55 -0.16
C PRO A 46 -10.56 -28.37 0.20
N PHE A 47 -9.97 -27.19 -0.02
CA PHE A 47 -8.54 -26.98 0.21
C PHE A 47 -8.15 -26.88 1.68
N ILE A 48 -9.05 -26.39 2.54
CA ILE A 48 -8.78 -26.27 3.99
C ILE A 48 -8.73 -27.65 4.68
N TRP A 49 -9.46 -28.62 4.14
CA TRP A 49 -9.60 -29.96 4.73
C TRP A 49 -8.65 -30.99 4.10
N LEU A 50 -7.84 -30.60 3.12
CA LEU A 50 -6.88 -31.44 2.41
C LEU A 50 -5.45 -31.11 2.88
N ARG A 51 -4.80 -32.08 3.54
CA ARG A 51 -3.36 -32.04 3.85
C ARG A 51 -2.61 -32.93 2.86
N PHE A 52 -1.54 -32.40 2.27
CA PHE A 52 -0.64 -33.16 1.41
C PHE A 52 0.62 -33.53 2.21
N GLU A 53 0.89 -34.81 2.36
CA GLU A 53 2.06 -35.32 3.07
C GLU A 53 2.98 -36.02 2.08
N LEU A 54 4.28 -35.69 2.15
CA LEU A 54 5.32 -36.36 1.37
C LEU A 54 5.85 -37.53 2.19
N GLN A 55 5.64 -38.76 1.72
CA GLN A 55 6.26 -39.91 2.37
C GLN A 55 7.75 -40.00 1.99
N PRO A 56 8.58 -40.64 2.84
CA PRO A 56 10.00 -40.88 2.53
C PRO A 56 10.24 -41.69 1.25
N SER A 57 9.21 -42.34 0.71
CA SER A 57 9.19 -43.06 -0.57
C SER A 57 9.10 -42.15 -1.80
N GLY A 58 8.86 -40.84 -1.64
CA GLY A 58 8.75 -39.87 -2.73
C GLY A 58 7.34 -39.70 -3.31
N GLU A 59 6.34 -40.43 -2.81
CA GLU A 59 4.94 -40.31 -3.22
C GLU A 59 4.19 -39.27 -2.36
N VAL A 60 3.39 -38.43 -3.02
CA VAL A 60 2.55 -37.39 -2.38
C VAL A 60 1.16 -37.99 -2.15
N TYR A 61 0.75 -38.09 -0.89
CA TYR A 61 -0.61 -38.53 -0.54
C TYR A 61 -1.44 -37.37 -0.02
N ALA A 62 -2.70 -37.31 -0.43
CA ALA A 62 -3.69 -36.35 0.05
C ALA A 62 -4.54 -37.02 1.14
N ARG A 63 -4.53 -36.45 2.36
CA ARG A 63 -5.33 -36.92 3.48
C ARG A 63 -6.35 -35.86 3.89
N TRP A 64 -7.56 -36.31 4.20
CA TRP A 64 -8.59 -35.47 4.80
C TRP A 64 -8.25 -35.18 6.28
N ASP A 65 -7.94 -33.93 6.59
CA ASP A 65 -7.66 -33.41 7.93
C ASP A 65 -8.88 -32.68 8.50
N VAL A 66 -9.84 -33.48 8.99
CA VAL A 66 -11.08 -32.98 9.60
C VAL A 66 -10.81 -32.10 10.83
N LYS A 67 -9.75 -32.41 11.59
CA LYS A 67 -9.41 -31.66 12.81
C LYS A 67 -8.87 -30.28 12.46
N GLY A 68 -7.94 -30.17 11.52
CA GLY A 68 -7.45 -28.89 11.01
C GLY A 68 -8.56 -28.03 10.41
N GLY A 69 -9.51 -28.64 9.69
CA GLY A 69 -10.70 -27.95 9.18
C GLY A 69 -11.63 -27.43 10.28
N VAL A 70 -11.83 -28.17 11.36
CA VAL A 70 -12.63 -27.72 12.52
C VAL A 70 -11.92 -26.62 13.29
N ASP A 71 -10.62 -26.76 13.54
CA ASP A 71 -9.79 -25.76 14.22
C ASP A 71 -9.76 -24.43 13.42
N PHE A 72 -9.72 -24.51 12.08
CA PHE A 72 -9.88 -23.35 11.20
C PHE A 72 -11.19 -22.61 11.49
N TRP A 73 -12.32 -23.32 11.49
CA TRP A 73 -13.64 -22.70 11.67
C TRP A 73 -13.89 -22.19 13.09
N GLN A 74 -13.29 -22.82 14.11
CA GLN A 74 -13.34 -22.32 15.48
C GLN A 74 -12.60 -20.98 15.62
N ASN A 75 -11.49 -20.80 14.92
CA ASN A 75 -10.71 -19.56 14.93
C ASN A 75 -11.28 -18.49 13.98
N MET A 76 -11.84 -18.90 12.82
CA MET A 76 -12.38 -18.00 11.80
C MET A 76 -13.84 -17.62 12.01
N GLY A 77 -14.64 -18.45 12.66
CA GLY A 77 -16.05 -18.20 12.96
C GLY A 77 -16.27 -16.87 13.68
N PRO A 78 -15.51 -16.55 14.75
CA PRO A 78 -15.59 -15.25 15.41
C PRO A 78 -15.27 -14.06 14.50
N VAL A 79 -14.24 -14.18 13.64
CA VAL A 79 -13.82 -13.11 12.72
C VAL A 79 -14.89 -12.85 11.66
N CYS A 80 -15.47 -13.92 11.09
CA CYS A 80 -16.56 -13.82 10.12
C CYS A 80 -17.81 -13.20 10.75
N LEU A 81 -18.17 -13.57 11.97
CA LEU A 81 -19.32 -13.00 12.70
C LEU A 81 -19.12 -11.52 13.05
N ILE A 82 -17.90 -11.13 13.42
CA ILE A 82 -17.56 -9.72 13.65
C ILE A 82 -17.66 -8.94 12.34
N GLY A 83 -17.07 -9.44 11.24
CA GLY A 83 -17.15 -8.79 9.92
C GLY A 83 -18.60 -8.65 9.42
N LEU A 84 -19.42 -9.68 9.60
CA LEU A 84 -20.83 -9.70 9.24
C LEU A 84 -21.66 -8.75 10.15
N GLY A 85 -21.35 -8.70 11.45
CA GLY A 85 -21.95 -7.77 12.41
C GLY A 85 -21.65 -6.31 12.09
N ILE A 86 -20.39 -5.99 11.76
CA ILE A 86 -19.99 -4.64 11.32
C ILE A 86 -20.70 -4.31 9.99
N GLY A 87 -20.77 -5.27 9.06
CA GLY A 87 -21.51 -5.19 7.80
C GLY A 87 -22.98 -4.81 7.99
N LEU A 88 -23.66 -5.52 8.88
CA LEU A 88 -25.07 -5.30 9.22
C LEU A 88 -25.29 -3.98 9.94
N LEU A 89 -24.41 -3.59 10.87
CA LEU A 89 -24.49 -2.31 11.59
C LEU A 89 -24.29 -1.13 10.65
N ALA A 90 -23.36 -1.23 9.71
CA ALA A 90 -23.12 -0.22 8.69
C ALA A 90 -24.29 -0.05 7.73
N HIS A 91 -24.90 -1.17 7.36
CA HIS A 91 -26.06 -1.15 6.51
C HIS A 91 -27.31 -0.67 7.26
N ALA A 92 -27.49 -1.03 8.53
CA ALA A 92 -28.54 -0.49 9.39
C ALA A 92 -28.39 1.02 9.59
N TYR A 93 -27.16 1.50 9.78
CA TYR A 93 -26.84 2.93 9.84
C TYR A 93 -27.25 3.67 8.55
N ASN A 94 -26.99 3.09 7.37
CA ASN A 94 -27.40 3.65 6.08
C ASN A 94 -28.91 3.52 5.80
N ALA A 95 -29.51 2.36 6.13
CA ALA A 95 -30.91 2.04 5.86
C ALA A 95 -31.89 2.81 6.76
N TRP A 96 -31.51 3.11 8.00
CA TRP A 96 -32.29 3.97 8.90
C TRP A 96 -32.18 5.46 8.57
N GLY A 97 -31.46 5.82 7.51
CA GLY A 97 -31.32 7.23 7.10
C GLY A 97 -30.65 8.10 8.17
N LEU A 98 -29.90 7.50 9.10
CA LEU A 98 -29.19 8.19 10.17
C LEU A 98 -28.07 9.09 9.62
N GLN A 99 -27.68 8.92 8.35
CA GLN A 99 -26.90 9.91 7.60
C GLN A 99 -27.55 11.30 7.66
N ARG A 100 -28.88 11.42 7.50
CA ARG A 100 -29.58 12.71 7.53
C ARG A 100 -29.53 13.41 8.88
N TYR A 101 -29.48 12.65 9.98
CA TYR A 101 -29.29 13.20 11.32
C TYR A 101 -27.83 13.56 11.62
N THR A 102 -26.89 12.87 10.98
CA THR A 102 -25.46 13.21 11.05
C THR A 102 -25.13 14.44 10.20
N ASP A 103 -25.83 14.63 9.07
CA ASP A 103 -25.66 15.74 8.13
C ASP A 103 -26.37 17.04 8.58
N GLN A 104 -27.33 16.96 9.52
CA GLN A 104 -28.05 18.11 10.06
C GLN A 104 -27.49 18.63 11.39
N VAL A 105 -26.71 17.83 12.12
CA VAL A 105 -26.01 18.28 13.33
C VAL A 105 -24.60 18.72 12.94
N TRP A 106 -24.51 19.91 12.34
CA TRP A 106 -23.24 20.63 12.26
C TRP A 106 -22.89 21.13 13.67
N LEU A 107 -22.20 20.30 14.45
CA LEU A 107 -21.26 20.90 15.37
C LEU A 107 -20.18 21.56 14.50
N PRO A 108 -19.85 22.85 14.69
CA PRO A 108 -18.79 23.49 13.95
C PRO A 108 -17.46 22.85 14.36
N VAL A 109 -17.09 21.77 13.67
CA VAL A 109 -15.79 21.13 13.79
C VAL A 109 -14.82 22.05 13.04
N LYS A 110 -14.29 23.04 13.76
CA LYS A 110 -13.29 23.99 13.24
C LYS A 110 -12.13 23.21 12.56
N PRO A 111 -11.42 23.76 11.56
CA PRO A 111 -10.39 23.03 10.78
C PRO A 111 -9.34 22.29 11.64
N TRP A 112 -9.01 22.83 12.81
CA TRP A 112 -8.12 22.25 13.83
C TRP A 112 -8.64 20.96 14.51
N THR A 113 -9.91 20.62 14.35
CA THR A 113 -10.51 19.40 14.94
C THR A 113 -10.45 18.19 14.01
N GLN A 114 -10.31 18.36 12.68
CA GLN A 114 -9.91 17.26 11.78
C GLN A 114 -8.45 16.85 12.01
N SER A 115 -7.60 17.82 12.37
CA SER A 115 -6.25 17.57 12.89
C SER A 115 -6.22 17.08 14.34
N LEU A 116 -7.37 16.87 15.01
CA LEU A 116 -7.45 16.23 16.33
C LEU A 116 -7.86 14.75 16.26
N TYR A 117 -8.59 14.31 15.23
CA TYR A 117 -8.90 12.88 15.02
C TYR A 117 -7.66 12.07 14.62
N ALA A 118 -6.77 12.61 13.79
CA ALA A 118 -5.50 11.97 13.45
C ALA A 118 -4.58 11.77 14.67
N PRO A 119 -4.38 12.76 15.58
CA PRO A 119 -3.67 12.54 16.82
C PRO A 119 -4.50 11.83 17.87
N LEU A 120 -5.83 11.75 17.82
CA LEU A 120 -6.62 10.89 18.71
C LEU A 120 -6.57 9.42 18.31
N VAL A 121 -6.48 9.11 17.01
CA VAL A 121 -6.20 7.76 16.51
C VAL A 121 -4.74 7.43 16.68
N ALA A 122 -3.81 8.36 16.46
CA ALA A 122 -2.41 8.18 16.82
C ALA A 122 -2.24 8.06 18.34
N TYR A 123 -2.99 8.81 19.16
CA TYR A 123 -3.01 8.70 20.62
C TYR A 123 -3.70 7.41 21.05
N ALA A 124 -4.75 6.93 20.37
CA ALA A 124 -5.34 5.63 20.65
C ALA A 124 -4.42 4.48 20.24
N VAL A 125 -3.60 4.65 19.19
CA VAL A 125 -2.55 3.71 18.78
C VAL A 125 -1.36 3.79 19.73
N ILE A 126 -0.98 4.98 20.21
CA ILE A 126 0.10 5.21 21.20
C ILE A 126 -0.35 4.77 22.60
N VAL A 127 -1.62 4.90 22.95
CA VAL A 127 -2.23 4.44 24.21
C VAL A 127 -2.49 2.94 24.12
N ALA A 128 -2.92 2.39 22.98
CA ALA A 128 -2.94 0.94 22.77
C ALA A 128 -1.53 0.33 22.84
N TYR A 129 -0.52 1.03 22.31
CA TYR A 129 0.91 0.68 22.42
C TYR A 129 1.47 0.93 23.84
N GLY A 130 0.93 1.91 24.56
CA GLY A 130 1.29 2.26 25.94
C GLY A 130 0.64 1.36 26.99
N PHE A 131 -0.48 0.70 26.67
CA PHE A 131 -1.28 -0.08 27.63
C PHE A 131 -1.12 -1.61 27.49
N SER A 132 -0.54 -2.13 26.40
CA SER A 132 -0.35 -3.59 26.20
C SER A 132 1.02 -4.13 26.60
N GLY A 133 1.83 -3.37 27.36
CA GLY A 133 3.00 -3.92 28.06
C GLY A 133 4.27 -3.99 27.21
N HIS A 134 5.07 -2.93 27.28
CA HIS A 134 6.52 -2.96 27.48
C HIS A 134 7.01 -1.50 27.47
N MET A 135 7.08 -0.89 28.66
CA MET A 135 7.94 0.26 28.93
C MET A 135 9.43 -0.15 28.78
N GLY A 136 9.83 -0.50 27.56
CA GLY A 136 11.20 -0.79 27.13
C GLY A 136 11.61 0.04 25.90
N PHE A 137 10.73 0.91 25.40
CA PHE A 137 11.00 1.74 24.22
C PHE A 137 12.11 2.79 24.45
N ALA A 138 12.49 3.07 25.69
CA ALA A 138 13.37 4.20 26.00
C ALA A 138 14.78 3.85 26.52
N LEU A 139 15.13 2.60 26.84
CA LEU A 139 16.42 2.33 27.52
C LEU A 139 17.25 1.11 27.05
N ALA A 140 16.72 0.23 26.20
CA ALA A 140 17.55 -0.74 25.46
C ALA A 140 16.77 -1.32 24.27
N PRO A 141 17.16 -1.03 23.01
CA PRO A 141 16.43 -1.56 21.86
C PRO A 141 16.68 -3.08 21.76
N SER A 142 15.65 -3.89 22.02
CA SER A 142 15.73 -5.33 21.78
C SER A 142 16.00 -5.61 20.28
N PRO A 143 16.69 -6.71 19.92
CA PRO A 143 16.97 -7.03 18.51
C PRO A 143 15.71 -7.08 17.64
N THR A 144 14.58 -7.51 18.21
CA THR A 144 13.28 -7.56 17.54
C THR A 144 12.77 -6.17 17.20
N THR A 145 12.84 -5.23 18.15
CA THR A 145 12.41 -3.83 17.94
C THR A 145 13.23 -3.14 16.85
N LEU A 146 14.55 -3.38 16.81
CA LEU A 146 15.43 -2.84 15.77
C LEU A 146 15.07 -3.39 14.38
N ASN A 147 14.88 -4.70 14.26
CA ASN A 147 14.51 -5.33 12.99
C ASN A 147 13.18 -4.78 12.46
N LEU A 148 12.19 -4.63 13.35
CA LEU A 148 10.88 -4.10 12.99
C LEU A 148 10.95 -2.65 12.53
N GLY A 149 11.66 -1.79 13.29
CA GLY A 149 11.83 -0.37 12.92
C GLY A 149 12.51 -0.19 11.56
N ILE A 150 13.53 -1.01 11.27
CA ILE A 150 14.22 -0.99 9.97
C ILE A 150 13.26 -1.39 8.86
N GLN A 151 12.56 -2.51 9.01
CA GLN A 151 11.63 -3.02 8.00
C GLN A 151 10.50 -2.03 7.73
N VAL A 152 9.84 -1.52 8.77
CA VAL A 152 8.79 -0.50 8.65
C VAL A 152 9.30 0.72 7.87
N GLY A 153 10.48 1.23 8.21
CA GLY A 153 11.04 2.40 7.53
C GLY A 153 11.41 2.15 6.06
N ILE A 154 11.93 0.97 5.74
CA ILE A 154 12.20 0.57 4.34
C ILE A 154 10.89 0.53 3.54
N TYR A 155 9.86 -0.13 4.08
CA TYR A 155 8.57 -0.24 3.41
C TYR A 155 7.82 1.10 3.32
N MET A 156 8.04 2.03 4.26
CA MET A 156 7.59 3.41 4.12
C MET A 156 8.23 4.10 2.92
N ILE A 157 9.54 3.96 2.71
CA ILE A 157 10.24 4.53 1.54
C ILE A 157 9.70 3.91 0.24
N LEU A 158 9.54 2.58 0.22
CA LEU A 158 8.99 1.87 -0.94
C LEU A 158 7.57 2.32 -1.27
N ALA A 159 6.69 2.39 -0.27
CA ALA A 159 5.30 2.80 -0.43
C ALA A 159 5.20 4.27 -0.87
N MET A 160 6.01 5.17 -0.29
CA MET A 160 6.12 6.56 -0.74
C MET A 160 6.56 6.66 -2.21
N GLY A 161 7.56 5.87 -2.63
CA GLY A 161 8.02 5.81 -4.01
C GLY A 161 6.95 5.33 -4.98
N LEU A 162 6.22 4.27 -4.62
CA LEU A 162 5.13 3.74 -5.44
C LEU A 162 3.95 4.72 -5.54
N ASN A 163 3.67 5.47 -4.47
CA ASN A 163 2.61 6.47 -4.43
C ASN A 163 2.82 7.62 -5.44
N ILE A 164 4.06 7.90 -5.86
CA ILE A 164 4.30 8.92 -6.90
C ILE A 164 3.67 8.51 -8.23
N VAL A 165 3.85 7.25 -8.61
CA VAL A 165 3.38 6.72 -9.90
C VAL A 165 1.90 6.36 -9.84
N ILE A 166 1.48 5.57 -8.85
CA ILE A 166 0.09 5.11 -8.73
C ILE A 166 -0.80 6.24 -8.19
N GLY A 167 -0.37 6.88 -7.11
CA GLY A 167 -1.17 7.88 -6.40
C GLY A 167 -1.24 9.24 -7.10
N TYR A 168 -0.12 9.77 -7.61
CA TYR A 168 -0.15 11.10 -8.25
C TYR A 168 -0.39 11.04 -9.75
N THR A 169 0.19 10.08 -10.47
CA THR A 169 0.09 10.01 -11.94
C THR A 169 -1.07 9.12 -12.42
N GLY A 170 -1.57 8.21 -11.58
CA GLY A 170 -2.64 7.27 -11.95
C GLY A 170 -2.16 6.08 -12.80
N LEU A 171 -0.87 5.77 -12.78
CA LEU A 171 -0.30 4.68 -13.57
C LEU A 171 -0.11 3.44 -12.69
N LEU A 172 -0.83 2.36 -12.98
CA LEU A 172 -0.75 1.12 -12.21
C LEU A 172 0.57 0.37 -12.51
N VAL A 173 1.37 0.14 -11.48
CA VAL A 173 2.64 -0.62 -11.59
C VAL A 173 2.60 -1.80 -10.63
N LEU A 174 2.47 -3.00 -11.20
CA LEU A 174 2.49 -4.26 -10.46
C LEU A 174 3.89 -4.88 -10.43
N GLY A 175 4.79 -4.43 -11.30
CA GLY A 175 6.18 -4.87 -11.37
C GLY A 175 7.15 -4.18 -10.41
N TYR A 176 6.68 -3.62 -9.30
CA TYR A 176 7.53 -2.76 -8.46
C TYR A 176 8.73 -3.52 -7.86
N ALA A 177 8.56 -4.80 -7.54
CA ALA A 177 9.62 -5.69 -7.06
C ALA A 177 10.80 -5.83 -8.03
N GLY A 178 10.58 -5.71 -9.34
CA GLY A 178 11.69 -5.70 -10.32
C GLY A 178 12.63 -4.52 -10.10
N PHE A 179 12.09 -3.32 -9.82
CA PHE A 179 12.92 -2.15 -9.51
C PHE A 179 13.62 -2.26 -8.15
N ILE A 180 12.95 -2.87 -7.16
CA ILE A 180 13.56 -3.20 -5.87
C ILE A 180 14.75 -4.14 -6.09
N ALA A 181 14.57 -5.19 -6.88
CA ALA A 181 15.60 -6.16 -7.19
C ALA A 181 16.81 -5.54 -7.90
N ILE A 182 16.58 -4.68 -8.89
CA ILE A 182 17.67 -3.95 -9.55
C ILE A 182 18.48 -3.13 -8.53
N GLY A 183 17.83 -2.44 -7.60
CA GLY A 183 18.54 -1.70 -6.56
C GLY A 183 19.33 -2.57 -5.61
N ALA A 184 18.73 -3.68 -5.16
CA ALA A 184 19.37 -4.66 -4.28
C ALA A 184 20.60 -5.29 -4.95
N TYR A 185 20.47 -5.73 -6.20
CA TYR A 185 21.57 -6.33 -6.96
C TYR A 185 22.65 -5.31 -7.32
N THR A 186 22.27 -4.07 -7.69
CA THR A 186 23.24 -3.00 -7.95
C THR A 186 24.09 -2.76 -6.71
N PHE A 187 23.47 -2.65 -5.53
CA PHE A 187 24.20 -2.51 -4.27
C PHE A 187 25.08 -3.73 -3.96
N ALA A 188 24.55 -4.94 -4.12
CA ALA A 188 25.29 -6.18 -3.87
C ALA A 188 26.52 -6.34 -4.77
N ILE A 189 26.44 -5.91 -6.03
CA ILE A 189 27.57 -5.91 -6.98
C ILE A 189 28.58 -4.83 -6.60
N LEU A 190 28.15 -3.62 -6.24
CA LEU A 190 29.04 -2.53 -5.80
C LEU A 190 29.84 -2.89 -4.55
N GLN A 191 29.28 -3.75 -3.69
CA GLN A 191 29.95 -4.24 -2.49
C GLN A 191 30.90 -5.40 -2.76
N LYS A 192 31.03 -5.92 -3.99
CA LYS A 192 32.03 -6.96 -4.27
C LYS A 192 33.44 -6.37 -4.14
N PRO A 193 34.38 -7.08 -3.47
CA PRO A 193 35.75 -6.61 -3.27
C PRO A 193 36.47 -6.20 -4.56
N ASP A 194 36.14 -6.88 -5.66
CA ASP A 194 36.79 -6.72 -6.96
C ASP A 194 36.29 -5.50 -7.75
N PHE A 195 35.14 -4.93 -7.39
CA PHE A 195 34.50 -3.86 -8.17
C PHE A 195 34.98 -2.48 -7.73
N ILE A 196 34.70 -2.08 -6.48
CA ILE A 196 35.19 -0.83 -5.90
C ILE A 196 35.71 -1.12 -4.48
N PRO A 197 37.03 -1.28 -4.30
CA PRO A 197 37.60 -1.57 -3.00
C PRO A 197 37.29 -0.47 -1.98
N GLY A 198 36.62 -0.81 -0.88
CA GLY A 198 36.42 0.11 0.24
C GLY A 198 35.26 1.10 0.10
N LEU A 199 34.34 0.91 -0.85
CA LEU A 199 33.18 1.78 -0.98
C LEU A 199 32.26 1.68 0.26
N PRO A 200 32.05 2.78 1.01
CA PRO A 200 31.17 2.72 2.16
C PRO A 200 29.72 2.49 1.72
N TRP A 201 28.96 1.72 2.50
CA TRP A 201 27.62 1.28 2.11
C TRP A 201 26.65 2.45 1.77
N TRP A 202 26.75 3.57 2.50
CA TRP A 202 25.91 4.74 2.30
C TRP A 202 26.19 5.46 0.98
N ALA A 203 27.41 5.33 0.42
CA ALA A 203 27.73 5.86 -0.90
C ALA A 203 27.02 5.08 -2.02
N GLY A 204 26.50 3.88 -1.73
CA GLY A 204 25.63 3.13 -2.63
C GLY A 204 24.27 3.82 -2.85
N ILE A 205 23.78 4.63 -1.89
CA ILE A 205 22.46 5.29 -1.97
C ILE A 205 22.33 6.15 -3.24
N PRO A 206 23.21 7.14 -3.52
CA PRO A 206 23.09 7.96 -4.72
C PRO A 206 23.26 7.13 -6.01
N ILE A 207 24.15 6.13 -6.00
CA ILE A 207 24.38 5.30 -7.19
C ILE A 207 23.13 4.50 -7.53
N VAL A 208 22.55 3.82 -6.54
CA VAL A 208 21.33 3.03 -6.72
C VAL A 208 20.12 3.91 -7.04
N PHE A 209 20.04 5.13 -6.49
CA PHE A 209 19.01 6.10 -6.86
C PHE A 209 19.09 6.46 -8.36
N ILE A 210 20.30 6.73 -8.86
CA ILE A 210 20.52 7.05 -10.28
C ILE A 210 20.24 5.83 -11.17
N VAL A 211 20.76 4.66 -10.82
CA VAL A 211 20.56 3.43 -11.60
C VAL A 211 19.08 3.03 -11.63
N GLY A 212 18.41 3.05 -10.47
CA GLY A 212 16.97 2.78 -10.37
C GLY A 212 16.15 3.76 -11.20
N GLY A 213 16.48 5.06 -11.15
CA GLY A 213 15.83 6.07 -11.96
C GLY A 213 16.08 5.93 -13.46
N ALA A 214 17.30 5.57 -13.85
CA ALA A 214 17.64 5.32 -15.26
C ALA A 214 16.89 4.11 -15.83
N VAL A 215 16.81 3.01 -15.07
CA VAL A 215 16.04 1.83 -15.49
C VAL A 215 14.55 2.13 -15.51
N GLY A 216 14.02 2.84 -14.52
CA GLY A 216 12.64 3.31 -14.51
C GLY A 216 12.29 4.18 -15.71
N TRP A 217 13.18 5.11 -16.08
CA TRP A 217 13.03 5.92 -17.28
C TRP A 217 13.05 5.09 -18.56
N LEU A 218 13.99 4.15 -18.68
CA LEU A 218 14.14 3.27 -19.83
C LEU A 218 12.92 2.36 -20.03
N ILE A 219 12.45 1.72 -18.96
CA ILE A 219 11.24 0.88 -18.98
C ILE A 219 9.98 1.73 -19.15
N GLY A 220 10.01 2.98 -18.70
CA GLY A 220 8.94 3.96 -18.94
C GLY A 220 8.71 4.21 -20.44
N LEU A 221 9.76 4.21 -21.27
CA LEU A 221 9.67 4.54 -22.71
C LEU A 221 8.71 3.64 -23.51
N PRO A 222 8.73 2.31 -23.41
CA PRO A 222 7.71 1.47 -24.06
C PRO A 222 6.35 1.56 -23.33
N CYS A 223 6.37 1.74 -22.01
CA CYS A 223 5.18 1.74 -21.15
C CYS A 223 4.26 2.94 -21.35
N ILE A 224 4.75 4.11 -21.81
CA ILE A 224 3.91 5.30 -22.04
C ILE A 224 2.79 5.09 -23.07
N ARG A 225 2.93 4.09 -23.95
CA ARG A 225 1.91 3.77 -24.97
C ARG A 225 0.79 2.90 -24.40
N LEU A 226 0.98 2.34 -23.21
CA LEU A 226 0.06 1.42 -22.56
C LEU A 226 -0.77 2.17 -21.52
N ARG A 227 -2.00 1.68 -21.31
CA ARG A 227 -2.96 2.27 -20.36
C ARG A 227 -3.56 1.19 -19.48
N GLY A 228 -3.90 1.56 -18.24
CA GLY A 228 -4.59 0.71 -17.29
C GLY A 228 -3.92 -0.64 -17.10
N ASP A 229 -4.69 -1.71 -17.33
CA ASP A 229 -4.28 -3.10 -17.07
C ASP A 229 -3.12 -3.57 -17.94
N TYR A 230 -2.99 -3.05 -19.16
CA TYR A 230 -1.88 -3.40 -20.05
C TYR A 230 -0.53 -2.94 -19.48
N LEU A 231 -0.50 -1.77 -18.83
CA LEU A 231 0.70 -1.28 -18.15
C LEU A 231 1.05 -2.18 -16.96
N ALA A 232 0.02 -2.64 -16.23
CA ALA A 232 0.15 -3.55 -15.11
C ALA A 232 0.82 -4.87 -15.52
N ILE A 233 0.31 -5.49 -16.59
CA ILE A 233 0.83 -6.75 -17.13
C ILE A 233 2.28 -6.61 -17.58
N VAL A 234 2.61 -5.54 -18.31
CA VAL A 234 3.98 -5.33 -18.80
C VAL A 234 4.96 -5.10 -17.66
N THR A 235 4.57 -4.35 -16.63
CA THR A 235 5.44 -4.17 -15.46
C THR A 235 5.64 -5.47 -14.70
N LEU A 236 4.61 -6.30 -14.54
CA LEU A 236 4.74 -7.64 -13.95
C LEU A 236 5.71 -8.50 -14.76
N GLY A 237 5.56 -8.54 -16.09
CA GLY A 237 6.48 -9.25 -16.97
C GLY A 237 7.92 -8.74 -16.88
N PHE A 238 8.12 -7.43 -16.66
CA PHE A 238 9.43 -6.86 -16.39
C PHE A 238 10.02 -7.37 -15.05
N ALA A 239 9.23 -7.42 -13.98
CA ALA A 239 9.71 -7.93 -12.68
C ALA A 239 10.13 -9.40 -12.77
N GLU A 240 9.31 -10.24 -13.42
CA GLU A 240 9.68 -11.63 -13.69
C GLU A 240 10.88 -11.73 -14.63
N GLY A 241 10.98 -10.87 -15.64
CA GLY A 241 12.16 -10.78 -16.50
C GLY A 241 13.44 -10.46 -15.73
N VAL A 242 13.39 -9.53 -14.77
CA VAL A 242 14.51 -9.20 -13.87
C VAL A 242 14.87 -10.40 -12.99
N ARG A 243 13.87 -11.11 -12.47
CA ARG A 243 14.06 -12.33 -11.68
C ARG A 243 14.78 -13.41 -12.48
N GLU A 244 14.32 -13.69 -13.70
CA GLU A 244 14.93 -14.67 -14.59
C GLU A 244 16.34 -14.25 -15.02
N LEU A 245 16.57 -12.96 -15.30
CA LEU A 245 17.92 -12.44 -15.55
C LEU A 245 18.84 -12.65 -14.35
N ALA A 246 18.36 -12.41 -13.13
CA ALA A 246 19.16 -12.63 -11.92
C ALA A 246 19.50 -14.11 -11.69
N ILE A 247 18.64 -15.04 -12.11
CA ILE A 247 18.90 -16.49 -12.04
C ILE A 247 19.94 -16.92 -13.08
N ASN A 248 19.91 -16.34 -14.28
CA ASN A 248 20.76 -16.75 -15.39
C ASN A 248 22.14 -16.06 -15.43
N LEU A 249 22.27 -14.87 -14.82
CA LEU A 249 23.53 -14.13 -14.83
C LEU A 249 24.50 -14.63 -13.76
N GLU A 250 25.77 -14.84 -14.15
CA GLU A 250 26.84 -15.22 -13.21
C GLU A 250 27.15 -14.07 -12.23
N VAL A 251 27.07 -12.82 -12.70
CA VAL A 251 27.37 -11.62 -11.89
C VAL A 251 26.43 -11.49 -10.70
N THR A 252 25.20 -11.99 -10.79
CA THR A 252 24.18 -11.95 -9.73
C THR A 252 24.25 -13.15 -8.78
N GLY A 253 25.20 -14.06 -8.96
CA GLY A 253 25.29 -15.28 -8.16
C GLY A 253 24.20 -16.31 -8.50
N GLN A 254 23.53 -16.16 -9.65
CA GLN A 254 22.51 -17.06 -10.17
C GLN A 254 21.41 -17.35 -9.12
N THR A 255 20.98 -18.61 -8.99
CA THR A 255 20.02 -19.08 -7.99
C THR A 255 20.50 -18.91 -6.55
N SER A 256 21.81 -18.90 -6.33
CA SER A 256 22.41 -18.79 -4.99
C SER A 256 22.40 -17.36 -4.46
N GLY A 257 22.25 -16.36 -5.33
CA GLY A 257 22.30 -14.95 -4.95
C GLY A 257 23.70 -14.47 -4.52
N ILE A 258 23.76 -13.25 -3.99
CA ILE A 258 24.99 -12.63 -3.50
C ILE A 258 24.92 -12.50 -1.98
N LEU A 259 25.90 -13.09 -1.28
CA LEU A 259 26.08 -12.91 0.15
C LEU A 259 27.00 -11.71 0.41
N LEU A 260 26.50 -10.68 1.10
CA LEU A 260 27.24 -9.45 1.40
C LEU A 260 28.10 -9.58 2.67
N ARG A 261 28.73 -10.74 2.87
CA ARG A 261 29.45 -11.05 4.10
C ARG A 261 30.76 -10.27 4.16
N ASN A 262 30.82 -9.26 5.05
CA ASN A 262 32.03 -8.50 5.41
C ASN A 262 32.79 -7.89 4.22
N ALA A 263 32.08 -7.31 3.25
CA ALA A 263 32.72 -6.71 2.09
C ALA A 263 33.01 -5.22 2.28
N SER A 264 33.86 -4.87 3.25
CA SER A 264 35.01 -3.99 3.02
C SER A 264 35.86 -3.85 4.30
N LYS A 265 37.19 -3.91 4.15
CA LYS A 265 38.14 -3.70 5.25
C LYS A 265 38.19 -2.25 5.77
N ILE A 266 37.43 -1.32 5.17
CA ILE A 266 37.36 0.12 5.52
C ILE A 266 35.89 0.59 5.60
N GLY A 267 34.96 -0.33 5.82
CA GLY A 267 33.53 -0.03 5.88
C GLY A 267 32.79 -1.27 6.37
N LEU A 268 32.79 -1.42 7.70
CA LEU A 268 32.03 -2.44 8.41
C LEU A 268 30.61 -2.51 7.85
N ALA A 269 30.09 -3.74 7.67
CA ALA A 269 28.66 -3.92 7.49
C ALA A 269 27.96 -3.14 8.62
N PRO A 270 27.06 -2.20 8.29
CA PRO A 270 26.53 -1.29 9.30
C PRO A 270 25.79 -2.08 10.37
N ASP A 271 26.08 -1.77 11.62
CA ASP A 271 25.32 -2.32 12.74
C ASP A 271 23.83 -2.00 12.53
N LYS A 272 22.94 -2.91 12.92
CA LYS A 272 21.49 -2.70 12.88
C LYS A 272 21.04 -1.32 13.40
N PRO A 273 21.54 -0.79 14.53
CA PRO A 273 21.23 0.59 14.96
C PRO A 273 21.66 1.66 13.95
N THR A 274 22.81 1.50 13.30
CA THR A 274 23.27 2.43 12.25
C THR A 274 22.34 2.38 11.04
N ILE A 275 21.97 1.17 10.58
CA ILE A 275 21.00 1.01 9.49
C ILE A 275 19.69 1.71 9.85
N LEU A 276 19.17 1.50 11.05
CA LEU A 276 17.93 2.13 11.51
C LEU A 276 18.02 3.67 11.47
N ALA A 277 19.12 4.25 11.95
CA ALA A 277 19.31 5.71 11.93
C ALA A 277 19.28 6.27 10.50
N TRP A 278 19.95 5.59 9.56
CA TRP A 278 19.94 5.98 8.14
C TRP A 278 18.58 5.78 7.49
N VAL A 279 17.87 4.70 7.81
CA VAL A 279 16.50 4.46 7.32
C VAL A 279 15.57 5.58 7.79
N LEU A 280 15.59 5.93 9.07
CA LEU A 280 14.76 7.02 9.61
C LEU A 280 15.11 8.37 9.00
N LEU A 281 16.41 8.67 8.84
CA LEU A 281 16.88 9.86 8.14
C LEU A 281 16.34 9.91 6.70
N LEU A 282 16.45 8.80 5.96
CA LEU A 282 15.96 8.71 4.59
C LEU A 282 14.44 8.82 4.51
N VAL A 283 13.69 8.24 5.45
CA VAL A 283 12.22 8.41 5.52
C VAL A 283 11.87 9.89 5.61
N ILE A 284 12.55 10.65 6.49
CA ILE A 284 12.33 12.10 6.66
C ILE A 284 12.68 12.86 5.38
N ILE A 285 13.85 12.58 4.80
CA ILE A 285 14.32 13.25 3.57
C ILE A 285 13.37 12.95 2.40
N CYS A 286 13.00 11.69 2.20
CA CYS A 286 12.08 11.25 1.16
C CYS A 286 10.70 11.88 1.34
N ALA A 287 10.16 11.89 2.57
CA ALA A 287 8.87 12.51 2.86
C ALA A 287 8.90 14.02 2.59
N ALA A 288 9.96 14.72 3.00
CA ALA A 288 10.13 16.15 2.74
C ALA A 288 10.27 16.45 1.23
N ALA A 289 11.03 15.62 0.50
CA ALA A 289 11.21 15.74 -0.93
C ALA A 289 9.87 15.53 -1.68
N ILE A 290 9.13 14.48 -1.33
CA ILE A 290 7.83 14.17 -1.95
C ILE A 290 6.81 15.25 -1.61
N TYR A 291 6.79 15.75 -0.38
CA TYR A 291 5.93 16.87 0.01
C TYR A 291 6.20 18.12 -0.84
N ARG A 292 7.48 18.45 -1.06
CA ARG A 292 7.90 19.55 -1.94
C ARG A 292 7.48 19.30 -3.40
N ILE A 293 7.70 18.09 -3.92
CA ILE A 293 7.32 17.72 -5.30
C ILE A 293 5.82 17.81 -5.49
N TYR A 294 5.02 17.33 -4.52
CA TYR A 294 3.56 17.37 -4.58
C TYR A 294 3.01 18.80 -4.68
N HIS A 295 3.59 19.75 -3.93
CA HIS A 295 3.19 21.16 -3.97
C HIS A 295 3.82 21.96 -5.14
N SER A 296 4.72 21.32 -5.91
CA SER A 296 5.38 21.93 -7.06
C SER A 296 4.53 21.84 -8.34
N PRO A 297 4.93 22.54 -9.43
CA PRO A 297 4.29 22.37 -10.74
C PRO A 297 4.30 20.93 -11.26
N LEU A 298 5.32 20.13 -10.90
CA LEU A 298 5.41 18.72 -11.30
C LEU A 298 4.27 17.89 -10.70
N GLY A 299 4.02 18.06 -9.39
CA GLY A 299 2.91 17.38 -8.71
C GLY A 299 1.56 17.76 -9.30
N ARG A 300 1.35 19.06 -9.59
CA ARG A 300 0.11 19.52 -10.26
C ARG A 300 -0.06 18.93 -11.66
N ALA A 301 1.01 18.80 -12.43
CA ALA A 301 0.99 18.20 -13.75
C ALA A 301 0.64 16.70 -13.70
N TRP A 302 1.18 15.95 -12.74
CA TRP A 302 0.82 14.54 -12.55
C TRP A 302 -0.64 14.36 -12.16
N ILE A 303 -1.13 15.18 -11.23
CA ILE A 303 -2.55 15.15 -10.83
C ILE A 303 -3.43 15.45 -12.06
N ALA A 304 -3.10 16.46 -12.87
CA ALA A 304 -3.87 16.75 -14.09
C ALA A 304 -3.88 15.57 -15.08
N ILE A 305 -2.74 14.88 -15.26
CA ILE A 305 -2.64 13.68 -16.11
C ILE A 305 -3.48 12.53 -15.56
N ARG A 306 -3.54 12.38 -14.23
CA ARG A 306 -4.35 11.36 -13.55
C ARG A 306 -5.85 11.57 -13.77
N GLU A 307 -6.31 12.82 -13.77
CA GLU A 307 -7.73 13.16 -14.01
C GLU A 307 -8.12 12.91 -15.47
N ASP A 308 -7.43 13.55 -16.41
CA ASP A 308 -7.66 13.37 -17.85
C ASP A 308 -6.38 13.69 -18.62
N GLU A 309 -5.75 12.64 -19.14
CA GLU A 309 -4.53 12.73 -19.94
C GLU A 309 -4.71 13.54 -21.23
N VAL A 310 -5.87 13.44 -21.88
CA VAL A 310 -6.15 14.11 -23.15
C VAL A 310 -6.37 15.61 -22.90
N ALA A 311 -7.14 15.95 -21.88
CA ALA A 311 -7.34 17.35 -21.47
C ALA A 311 -6.02 17.98 -20.99
N ALA A 312 -5.23 17.26 -20.18
CA ALA A 312 -3.91 17.72 -19.75
C ALA A 312 -2.97 18.01 -20.95
N GLY A 313 -2.99 17.13 -21.95
CA GLY A 313 -2.24 17.32 -23.20
C GLY A 313 -2.72 18.54 -24.00
N ALA A 314 -4.03 18.77 -24.09
CA ALA A 314 -4.60 19.93 -24.77
C ALA A 314 -4.24 21.26 -24.09
N MET A 315 -4.04 21.24 -22.77
CA MET A 315 -3.58 22.39 -21.98
C MET A 315 -2.06 22.63 -22.05
N GLY A 316 -1.33 21.90 -22.91
CA GLY A 316 0.11 22.07 -23.14
C GLY A 316 1.03 21.37 -22.14
N ILE A 317 0.50 20.47 -21.30
CA ILE A 317 1.33 19.67 -20.39
C ILE A 317 2.07 18.59 -21.22
N PRO A 318 3.40 18.49 -21.14
CA PRO A 318 4.15 17.46 -21.85
C PRO A 318 3.97 16.09 -21.20
N VAL A 319 2.85 15.43 -21.48
CA VAL A 319 2.38 14.17 -20.84
C VAL A 319 3.49 13.12 -20.79
N VAL A 320 4.15 12.86 -21.91
CA VAL A 320 5.21 11.84 -22.01
C VAL A 320 6.34 12.11 -21.03
N ARG A 321 6.86 13.35 -20.99
CA ARG A 321 7.96 13.72 -20.09
C ARG A 321 7.54 13.58 -18.63
N MET A 322 6.31 13.98 -18.31
CA MET A 322 5.80 13.89 -16.94
C MET A 322 5.60 12.43 -16.49
N LYS A 323 5.08 11.56 -17.35
CA LYS A 323 4.97 10.11 -17.05
C LYS A 323 6.34 9.45 -16.89
N LEU A 324 7.31 9.79 -17.74
CA LEU A 324 8.68 9.26 -17.62
C LEU A 324 9.37 9.73 -16.34
N LEU A 325 9.15 10.98 -15.94
CA LEU A 325 9.69 11.52 -14.68
C LEU A 325 9.07 10.84 -13.46
N SER A 326 7.76 10.55 -13.46
CA SER A 326 7.15 9.83 -12.34
C SER A 326 7.67 8.40 -12.25
N PHE A 327 7.77 7.68 -13.38
CA PHE A 327 8.40 6.36 -13.43
C PHE A 327 9.84 6.36 -12.93
N ALA A 328 10.68 7.29 -13.43
CA ALA A 328 12.07 7.41 -13.00
C ALA A 328 12.19 7.67 -11.50
N LEU A 329 11.40 8.61 -10.95
CA LEU A 329 11.45 8.91 -9.52
C LEU A 329 10.98 7.71 -8.69
N SER A 330 9.86 7.08 -9.06
CA SER A 330 9.33 5.91 -8.35
C SER A 330 10.33 4.76 -8.33
N SER A 331 10.93 4.42 -9.47
CA SER A 331 11.96 3.37 -9.57
C SER A 331 13.25 3.74 -8.84
N ALA A 332 13.61 5.03 -8.74
CA ALA A 332 14.74 5.48 -7.93
C ALA A 332 14.51 5.22 -6.43
N PHE A 333 13.30 5.51 -5.92
CA PHE A 333 12.93 5.17 -4.53
C PHE A 333 12.88 3.65 -4.32
N ALA A 334 12.36 2.89 -5.29
CA ALA A 334 12.38 1.43 -5.26
C ALA A 334 13.81 0.89 -5.15
N GLY A 335 14.73 1.47 -5.93
CA GLY A 335 16.15 1.13 -5.89
C GLY A 335 16.75 1.36 -4.51
N VAL A 336 16.53 2.53 -3.91
CA VAL A 336 17.00 2.84 -2.55
C VAL A 336 16.42 1.86 -1.53
N GLY A 337 15.14 1.51 -1.64
CA GLY A 337 14.53 0.48 -0.79
C GLY A 337 15.20 -0.89 -0.97
N GLY A 338 15.51 -1.29 -2.20
CA GLY A 338 16.24 -2.52 -2.51
C GLY A 338 17.64 -2.57 -1.89
N LEU A 339 18.39 -1.46 -1.96
CA LEU A 339 19.69 -1.31 -1.28
C LEU A 339 19.53 -1.50 0.23
N LEU A 340 18.52 -0.90 0.85
CA LEU A 340 18.31 -1.00 2.29
C LEU A 340 17.90 -2.41 2.70
N ILE A 341 17.11 -3.12 1.89
CA ILE A 341 16.79 -4.54 2.10
C ILE A 341 18.07 -5.38 2.06
N ALA A 342 18.90 -5.17 1.03
CA ALA A 342 20.18 -5.88 0.87
C ALA A 342 21.15 -5.60 2.04
N ALA A 343 21.24 -4.34 2.49
CA ALA A 343 22.07 -3.94 3.62
C ALA A 343 21.56 -4.52 4.95
N TYR A 344 20.24 -4.59 5.14
CA TYR A 344 19.62 -5.15 6.34
C TYR A 344 19.75 -6.67 6.44
N THR A 345 19.49 -7.37 5.34
CA THR A 345 19.52 -8.85 5.30
C THR A 345 20.93 -9.41 5.14
N GLY A 346 21.86 -8.63 4.55
CA GLY A 346 23.22 -9.06 4.23
C GLY A 346 23.27 -10.09 3.10
N PHE A 347 22.18 -10.28 2.36
CA PHE A 347 22.07 -11.27 1.30
C PHE A 347 21.01 -10.84 0.28
N VAL A 348 21.29 -11.05 -1.01
CA VAL A 348 20.34 -10.75 -2.09
C VAL A 348 20.12 -12.01 -2.92
N SER A 349 18.89 -12.52 -2.91
CA SER A 349 18.44 -13.62 -3.77
C SER A 349 17.48 -13.14 -4.85
N PRO A 350 17.27 -13.93 -5.92
CA PRO A 350 16.34 -13.58 -7.00
C PRO A 350 14.88 -13.41 -6.51
N ASP A 351 14.53 -14.01 -5.38
CA ASP A 351 13.20 -13.93 -4.79
C ASP A 351 12.82 -12.51 -4.31
N VAL A 352 13.80 -11.58 -4.19
CA VAL A 352 13.48 -10.16 -3.92
C VAL A 352 12.63 -9.54 -5.03
N ALA A 353 12.74 -10.05 -6.27
CA ALA A 353 11.96 -9.62 -7.44
C ALA A 353 10.54 -10.22 -7.49
N ASN A 354 10.16 -11.06 -6.52
CA ASN A 354 8.89 -11.77 -6.52
C ASN A 354 7.69 -10.81 -6.51
N PHE A 355 6.68 -11.14 -7.31
CA PHE A 355 5.41 -10.40 -7.41
C PHE A 355 4.76 -10.12 -6.05
N ASN A 356 4.87 -11.04 -5.08
CA ASN A 356 4.30 -10.85 -3.74
C ASN A 356 4.83 -9.57 -3.05
N ASN A 357 6.11 -9.24 -3.23
CA ASN A 357 6.68 -8.01 -2.67
C ASN A 357 6.02 -6.76 -3.28
N SER A 358 5.72 -6.77 -4.58
CA SER A 358 4.97 -5.68 -5.22
C SER A 358 3.57 -5.55 -4.65
N VAL A 359 2.86 -6.66 -4.47
CA VAL A 359 1.50 -6.67 -3.91
C VAL A 359 1.50 -6.13 -2.49
N THR A 360 2.48 -6.51 -1.67
CA THR A 360 2.63 -5.99 -0.31
C THR A 360 2.80 -4.46 -0.30
N VAL A 361 3.71 -3.92 -1.12
CA VAL A 361 3.90 -2.46 -1.21
C VAL A 361 2.65 -1.77 -1.76
N LEU A 362 2.02 -2.34 -2.79
CA LEU A 362 0.77 -1.82 -3.36
C LEU A 362 -0.33 -1.76 -2.29
N ALA A 363 -0.48 -2.81 -1.50
CA ALA A 363 -1.48 -2.86 -0.46
C ALA A 363 -1.24 -1.82 0.65
N MET A 364 0.02 -1.50 0.96
CA MET A 364 0.35 -0.38 1.87
C MET A 364 -0.15 0.96 1.34
N VAL A 365 0.03 1.19 0.04
CA VAL A 365 -0.40 2.44 -0.60
C VAL A 365 -1.93 2.51 -0.66
N ILE A 366 -2.60 1.41 -1.01
CA ILE A 366 -4.07 1.34 -1.08
C ILE A 366 -4.69 1.51 0.31
N LEU A 367 -4.19 0.78 1.32
CA LEU A 367 -4.67 0.86 2.70
C LEU A 367 -4.45 2.26 3.27
N GLY A 368 -3.29 2.86 3.00
CA GLY A 368 -2.98 4.22 3.42
C GLY A 368 -3.85 5.29 2.75
N GLY A 369 -4.11 5.12 1.45
CA GLY A 369 -4.87 6.02 0.60
C GLY A 369 -4.04 6.54 -0.58
N LEU A 370 -4.52 6.28 -1.79
CA LEU A 370 -3.84 6.68 -3.03
C LEU A 370 -3.70 8.21 -3.10
N GLY A 371 -2.47 8.68 -3.29
CA GLY A 371 -2.18 10.11 -3.42
C GLY A 371 -2.15 10.88 -2.09
N SER A 372 -2.11 10.18 -0.94
CA SER A 372 -1.95 10.81 0.37
C SER A 372 -0.63 10.38 1.03
N LEU A 373 0.32 11.33 1.15
CA LEU A 373 1.61 11.07 1.79
C LEU A 373 1.49 10.56 3.25
N PRO A 374 0.73 11.21 4.16
CA PRO A 374 0.58 10.71 5.53
C PRO A 374 -0.20 9.39 5.58
N GLY A 375 -1.15 9.20 4.67
CA GLY A 375 -1.88 7.94 4.55
C GLY A 375 -0.98 6.77 4.23
N VAL A 376 -0.12 6.91 3.22
CA VAL A 376 0.82 5.86 2.80
C VAL A 376 1.83 5.51 3.90
N LEU A 377 2.32 6.49 4.65
CA LEU A 377 3.18 6.26 5.81
C LEU A 377 2.48 5.45 6.91
N LEU A 378 1.23 5.81 7.25
CA LEU A 378 0.43 5.03 8.18
C LEU A 378 0.11 3.63 7.64
N GLY A 379 -0.18 3.53 6.34
CA GLY A 379 -0.45 2.28 5.66
C GLY A 379 0.71 1.31 5.80
N ALA A 380 1.92 1.74 5.45
CA ALA A 380 3.14 0.94 5.63
C ALA A 380 3.38 0.55 7.10
N GLY A 381 3.17 1.49 8.03
CA GLY A 381 3.28 1.21 9.47
C GLY A 381 2.32 0.13 9.94
N ILE A 382 1.03 0.29 9.66
CA ILE A 382 -0.02 -0.66 10.07
C ILE A 382 0.21 -2.03 9.46
N LEU A 383 0.51 -2.08 8.16
CA LEU A 383 0.63 -3.35 7.45
C LEU A 383 1.79 -4.20 7.96
N TYR A 384 2.85 -3.55 8.46
CA TYR A 384 4.00 -4.26 9.04
C TYR A 384 3.87 -4.52 10.55
N LEU A 385 3.27 -3.57 11.30
CA LEU A 385 3.10 -3.70 12.74
C LEU A 385 2.00 -4.71 13.09
N LEU A 386 0.90 -4.73 12.34
CA LEU A 386 -0.27 -5.54 12.67
C LEU A 386 0.03 -7.05 12.72
N PRO A 387 0.72 -7.67 11.74
CA PRO A 387 1.07 -9.09 11.81
C PRO A 387 2.03 -9.41 12.96
N GLU A 388 2.90 -8.47 13.35
CA GLU A 388 3.80 -8.66 14.48
C GLU A 388 3.05 -8.58 15.82
N LEU A 389 2.07 -7.70 15.94
CA LEU A 389 1.19 -7.64 17.13
C LEU A 389 0.36 -8.92 17.28
N LEU A 390 -0.06 -9.50 16.16
CA LEU A 390 -0.80 -10.77 16.14
C LEU A 390 0.11 -11.99 16.35
N ARG A 391 1.44 -11.79 16.46
CA ARG A 391 2.40 -12.90 16.45
C ARG A 391 2.26 -13.87 17.61
N GLY A 392 1.83 -13.40 18.77
CA GLY A 392 1.60 -14.21 19.96
C GLY A 392 0.20 -14.84 20.05
N TYR A 393 -0.72 -14.48 19.16
CA TYR A 393 -2.14 -14.84 19.28
C TYR A 393 -2.66 -15.69 18.13
N VAL A 394 -2.04 -15.58 16.95
CA VAL A 394 -2.54 -16.17 15.71
C VAL A 394 -1.39 -16.82 14.95
N ASP A 395 -1.60 -18.04 14.43
CA ASP A 395 -0.61 -18.74 13.59
C ASP A 395 -0.27 -17.95 12.32
N PHE A 396 0.91 -18.20 11.76
CA PHE A 396 1.46 -17.43 10.64
C PHE A 396 0.53 -17.42 9.41
N GLU A 397 -0.06 -18.57 9.06
CA GLU A 397 -0.96 -18.72 7.90
C GLU A 397 -2.21 -17.82 8.01
N TYR A 398 -2.77 -17.69 9.22
CA TYR A 398 -3.99 -16.92 9.45
C TYR A 398 -3.77 -15.41 9.48
N ARG A 399 -2.53 -14.93 9.69
CA ARG A 399 -2.22 -13.48 9.67
C ARG A 399 -2.39 -12.88 8.29
N LEU A 400 -1.96 -13.59 7.25
CA LEU A 400 -2.10 -13.17 5.85
C LEU A 400 -3.58 -13.09 5.45
N MET A 401 -4.41 -13.99 5.98
CA MET A 401 -5.86 -13.99 5.72
C MET A 401 -6.59 -12.88 6.48
N ILE A 402 -6.25 -12.63 7.76
CA ILE A 402 -6.76 -11.48 8.52
C ILE A 402 -6.39 -10.17 7.81
N PHE A 403 -5.19 -10.09 7.27
CA PHE A 403 -4.74 -8.95 6.49
C PHE A 403 -5.60 -8.74 5.23
N GLY A 404 -5.83 -9.78 4.43
CA GLY A 404 -6.70 -9.71 3.26
C GLY A 404 -8.14 -9.32 3.61
N ALA A 405 -8.67 -9.86 4.71
CA ALA A 405 -9.99 -9.49 5.22
C ALA A 405 -10.05 -8.02 5.64
N LEU A 406 -9.03 -7.52 6.35
CA LEU A 406 -8.95 -6.12 6.76
C LEU A 406 -8.90 -5.18 5.56
N MET A 407 -8.16 -5.54 4.51
CA MET A 407 -8.14 -4.81 3.24
C MET A 407 -9.54 -4.74 2.61
N ILE A 408 -10.24 -5.87 2.52
CA ILE A 408 -11.59 -5.93 1.94
C ILE A 408 -12.57 -5.07 2.76
N ILE A 409 -12.56 -5.21 4.09
CA ILE A 409 -13.37 -4.39 5.00
C ILE A 409 -13.06 -2.91 4.75
N MET A 410 -11.79 -2.54 4.76
CA MET A 410 -11.38 -1.16 4.53
C MET A 410 -11.86 -0.63 3.17
N MET A 411 -11.79 -1.42 2.09
CA MET A 411 -12.30 -1.04 0.77
C MET A 411 -13.83 -0.82 0.76
N ILE A 412 -14.58 -1.58 1.57
CA ILE A 412 -16.04 -1.42 1.71
C ILE A 412 -16.38 -0.13 2.47
N TYR A 413 -15.69 0.14 3.58
CA TYR A 413 -16.03 1.23 4.49
C TYR A 413 -15.40 2.57 4.12
N ARG A 414 -14.19 2.54 3.56
CA ARG A 414 -13.33 3.69 3.30
C ARG A 414 -12.55 3.44 2.00
N PRO A 415 -13.21 3.44 0.83
CA PRO A 415 -12.55 3.18 -0.46
C PRO A 415 -11.43 4.17 -0.81
N GLN A 416 -11.29 5.26 -0.07
CA GLN A 416 -10.29 6.31 -0.28
C GLN A 416 -8.94 6.05 0.40
N GLY A 417 -8.82 5.08 1.31
CA GLY A 417 -7.70 5.05 2.25
C GLY A 417 -8.09 5.32 3.68
N LEU A 418 -7.23 4.96 4.62
CA LEU A 418 -7.31 5.42 6.01
C LEU A 418 -7.20 6.94 6.12
N LEU A 419 -6.29 7.55 5.35
CA LEU A 419 -6.16 9.01 5.25
C LEU A 419 -6.19 9.46 3.78
N GLY A 420 -7.22 9.05 3.03
CA GLY A 420 -7.42 9.50 1.65
C GLY A 420 -7.54 11.02 1.53
N THR A 421 -7.05 11.57 0.43
CA THR A 421 -7.10 13.02 0.16
C THR A 421 -8.54 13.49 0.05
N SER A 422 -8.90 14.61 0.69
CA SER A 422 -10.27 15.17 0.69
C SER A 422 -10.84 15.39 -0.70
N ARG A 423 -9.99 15.56 -1.71
CA ARG A 423 -10.38 15.71 -3.13
C ARG A 423 -10.86 14.39 -3.75
N HIS A 424 -10.17 13.29 -3.47
CA HIS A 424 -10.59 11.95 -3.86
C HIS A 424 -11.91 11.56 -3.17
N ALA A 425 -12.17 12.13 -1.99
CA ALA A 425 -13.45 12.00 -1.31
C ALA A 425 -14.62 12.68 -1.99
N ILE A 426 -14.34 13.76 -2.72
CA ILE A 426 -15.34 14.53 -3.45
C ILE A 426 -15.60 13.87 -4.82
N GLU A 427 -14.57 13.35 -5.49
CA GLU A 427 -14.68 12.59 -6.74
C GLU A 427 -15.63 11.39 -6.61
N LEU A 428 -15.48 10.59 -5.55
CA LEU A 428 -16.36 9.43 -5.30
C LEU A 428 -17.80 9.80 -4.93
N LYS A 429 -18.07 11.05 -4.56
CA LYS A 429 -19.43 11.55 -4.25
C LYS A 429 -20.07 12.27 -5.44
N GLY A 430 -19.30 12.62 -6.46
CA GLY A 430 -19.72 13.40 -7.61
C GLY A 430 -19.98 12.58 -8.89
N GLY A 431 -19.69 11.28 -8.87
CA GLY A 431 -20.18 10.30 -9.85
C GLY A 431 -21.41 9.60 -9.31
#